data_AF-A0A973R9E2-F1
#
_entry.id   AF-A0A973R9E2-F1
#
_cell.length_a   1.000
_cell.length_b   1.000
_cell.length_c   1.000
_cell.angle_alpha   90.00
_cell.angle_beta   90.00
_cell.angle_gamma   90.00
#
_symmetry.space_group_name_H-M   'P 1'
#
loop_
_entity.id
_entity.type
_entity.pdbx_description
1 polymer ?
#
loop_
_entity_poly.entity_id
_entity_poly.type
_entity_poly.pdbx_seq_one_letter_code
_entity_poly.pdbx_strand_id
1 'polypeptide(L)'
;MGRRLKAVTVLGVTGLVLFTLRDSVPDPAGIWAAIRGADLGWLAVAVAAELASMRLFALMLRRLLAHGGVRLTLPRAVALTYARNAMSNSLPAGPLLSIAFTIREFGRLGAARPLAAAVLVLSGVYSTATFALLGLVALLGNPVTRLPAAIVLAAVVAAAALAVRLRPRGA
;
A
#
# COMPACT_ATOMS: atom_id res chain seq x y z
N MET A 1 21.59 -17.98 -7.10
CA MET A 1 20.26 -18.59 -7.27
C MET A 1 19.09 -17.60 -7.15
N GLY A 2 18.96 -16.83 -6.06
CA GLY A 2 17.74 -16.06 -5.75
C GLY A 2 17.35 -14.91 -6.70
N ARG A 3 18.30 -14.33 -7.45
CA ARG A 3 18.02 -13.22 -8.38
C ARG A 3 17.35 -13.69 -9.68
N ARG A 4 17.68 -14.91 -10.14
CA ARG A 4 17.04 -15.56 -11.30
C ARG A 4 15.65 -16.05 -10.96
N LEU A 5 15.45 -16.61 -9.76
CA LEU A 5 14.13 -17.04 -9.30
C LEU A 5 13.14 -15.88 -9.23
N LYS A 6 13.53 -14.74 -8.63
CA LYS A 6 12.70 -13.52 -8.59
C LYS A 6 12.35 -12.99 -9.98
N ALA A 7 13.32 -12.96 -10.89
CA ALA A 7 13.08 -12.51 -12.27
C ALA A 7 12.10 -13.44 -13.00
N VAL A 8 12.23 -14.75 -12.84
CA VAL A 8 11.31 -15.75 -13.40
C VAL A 8 9.91 -15.61 -12.80
N THR A 9 9.79 -15.39 -11.49
CA THR A 9 8.48 -15.18 -10.86
C THR A 9 7.82 -13.89 -11.35
N VAL A 10 8.55 -12.79 -11.44
CA VAL A 10 8.01 -11.51 -11.95
C VAL A 10 7.59 -11.67 -13.41
N LEU A 11 8.46 -12.21 -14.26
CA LEU A 11 8.15 -12.43 -15.68
C LEU A 11 6.98 -13.41 -15.87
N GLY A 12 6.92 -14.47 -15.06
CA GLY A 12 5.83 -15.44 -15.08
C GLY A 12 4.50 -14.84 -14.66
N VAL A 13 4.48 -14.05 -13.58
CA VAL A 13 3.26 -13.33 -13.13
C VAL A 13 2.84 -12.29 -14.16
N THR A 14 3.77 -11.48 -14.66
CA THR A 14 3.49 -10.49 -15.71
C THR A 14 2.96 -11.16 -16.97
N GLY A 15 3.58 -12.25 -17.41
CA GLY A 15 3.13 -13.02 -18.58
C GLY A 15 1.75 -13.64 -18.37
N LEU A 16 1.47 -14.20 -17.19
CA LEU A 16 0.15 -14.72 -16.84
C LEU A 16 -0.91 -13.62 -16.86
N VAL A 17 -0.64 -12.48 -16.22
CA VAL A 17 -1.54 -11.32 -16.19
C VAL A 17 -1.83 -10.84 -17.62
N LEU A 18 -0.79 -10.64 -18.45
CA LEU A 18 -0.96 -10.23 -19.83
C LEU A 18 -1.77 -11.25 -20.64
N PHE A 19 -1.51 -12.56 -20.44
CA PHE A 19 -2.24 -13.61 -21.13
C PHE A 19 -3.71 -13.69 -20.73
N THR A 20 -4.03 -13.51 -19.44
CA THR A 20 -5.40 -13.52 -18.93
C THR A 20 -6.16 -12.26 -19.33
N LEU A 21 -5.49 -11.10 -19.36
CA LEU A 21 -6.11 -9.82 -19.69
C LEU A 21 -6.10 -9.48 -21.18
N ARG A 22 -5.41 -10.25 -22.04
CA ARG A 22 -5.25 -9.92 -23.47
C ARG A 22 -6.58 -9.69 -24.18
N ASP A 23 -7.60 -10.48 -23.85
CA ASP A 23 -8.92 -10.44 -24.49
C ASP A 23 -9.83 -9.38 -23.82
N SER A 24 -9.36 -8.77 -22.72
CA SER A 24 -10.05 -7.72 -21.95
C SER A 24 -9.42 -6.34 -22.09
N VAL A 25 -8.31 -6.19 -22.83
CA VAL A 25 -7.70 -4.87 -23.06
C VAL A 25 -8.60 -4.10 -24.03
N PRO A 26 -9.22 -2.99 -23.59
CA PRO A 26 -10.07 -2.18 -24.47
C PRO A 26 -9.22 -1.61 -25.61
N ASP A 27 -9.81 -1.49 -26.80
CA ASP A 27 -9.18 -0.83 -27.93
C ASP A 27 -8.64 0.56 -27.52
N PRO A 28 -7.45 0.99 -27.97
CA PRO A 28 -6.88 2.28 -27.58
C PRO A 28 -7.81 3.47 -27.84
N ALA A 29 -8.65 3.42 -28.89
CA ALA A 29 -9.64 4.46 -29.13
C ALA A 29 -10.74 4.48 -28.06
N GLY A 30 -11.13 3.31 -27.55
CA GLY A 30 -12.05 3.15 -26.42
C GLY A 30 -11.49 3.72 -25.12
N ILE A 31 -10.21 3.48 -24.83
CA ILE A 31 -9.51 4.09 -23.68
C ILE A 31 -9.52 5.62 -23.80
N TRP A 32 -9.19 6.14 -24.98
CA TRP A 32 -9.14 7.58 -25.23
C TRP A 32 -10.52 8.25 -25.18
N ALA A 33 -11.56 7.55 -25.64
CA ALA A 33 -12.94 8.00 -25.50
C ALA A 33 -13.37 8.04 -24.02
N ALA A 34 -13.02 7.01 -23.22
CA ALA A 34 -13.31 6.97 -21.79
C ALA A 34 -12.62 8.11 -21.02
N ILE A 35 -11.36 8.42 -21.35
CA ILE A 35 -10.62 9.55 -20.74
C ILE A 35 -11.30 10.88 -21.07
N ARG A 36 -11.70 11.10 -22.32
CA ARG A 36 -12.37 12.34 -22.75
C ARG A 36 -13.80 12.48 -22.24
N GLY A 37 -14.48 11.35 -22.00
CA GLY A 37 -15.83 11.30 -21.45
C GLY A 37 -15.89 11.27 -19.92
N ALA A 38 -14.76 11.37 -19.22
CA ALA A 38 -14.73 11.34 -17.77
C ALA A 38 -15.48 12.53 -17.17
N ASP A 39 -16.39 12.24 -16.24
CA ASP A 39 -17.14 13.27 -15.52
C ASP A 39 -16.19 14.07 -14.60
N LEU A 40 -16.11 15.39 -14.83
CA LEU A 40 -15.22 16.28 -14.08
C LEU A 40 -15.60 16.40 -12.60
N GLY A 41 -16.88 16.23 -12.27
CA GLY A 41 -17.36 16.23 -10.89
C GLY A 41 -16.83 15.02 -10.13
N TRP A 42 -16.97 13.82 -10.70
CA TRP A 42 -16.39 12.60 -10.13
C TRP A 42 -14.87 12.62 -10.10
N LEU A 43 -14.23 13.20 -11.12
CA LEU A 43 -12.78 13.42 -11.11
C LEU A 43 -12.37 14.31 -9.92
N ALA A 44 -13.09 15.41 -9.67
CA ALA A 44 -12.81 16.28 -8.54
C ALA A 44 -13.00 15.55 -7.20
N VAL A 45 -14.05 14.73 -7.06
CA VAL A 45 -14.26 13.88 -5.87
C VAL A 45 -13.10 12.89 -5.69
N ALA A 46 -12.66 12.23 -6.75
CA ALA A 46 -11.53 11.29 -6.71
C ALA A 46 -10.23 11.99 -6.29
N VAL A 47 -9.95 13.17 -6.85
CA VAL A 47 -8.78 13.99 -6.48
C VAL A 47 -8.87 14.41 -5.01
N ALA A 48 -10.03 14.88 -4.54
CA ALA A 48 -10.20 15.27 -3.14
C ALA A 48 -10.01 14.09 -2.19
N ALA A 49 -10.53 12.91 -2.54
CA ALA A 49 -10.35 11.68 -1.78
C ALA A 49 -8.86 11.27 -1.72
N GLU A 50 -8.13 11.37 -2.84
CA GLU A 50 -6.71 11.08 -2.91
C GLU A 50 -5.87 12.06 -2.05
N LEU A 51 -6.17 13.36 -2.12
CA LEU A 51 -5.52 14.36 -1.28
C LEU A 51 -5.77 14.10 0.22
N ALA A 52 -7.00 13.73 0.59
CA ALA A 52 -7.35 13.36 1.95
C ALA A 52 -6.60 12.11 2.40
N SER A 53 -6.55 11.08 1.56
CA SER A 53 -5.80 9.84 1.77
C SER A 53 -4.31 10.11 2.04
N MET A 54 -3.65 10.86 1.14
CA MET A 54 -2.23 11.21 1.29
C MET A 54 -1.97 12.05 2.54
N ARG A 55 -2.88 12.95 2.91
CA ARG A 55 -2.79 13.74 4.14
C ARG A 55 -2.90 12.87 5.39
N LEU A 56 -3.82 11.91 5.42
CA LEU A 56 -3.97 10.97 6.53
C LEU A 56 -2.73 10.08 6.66
N PHE A 57 -2.18 9.62 5.54
CA PHE A 57 -0.95 8.83 5.52
C PHE A 57 0.25 9.64 6.03
N ALA A 58 0.37 10.91 5.64
CA ALA A 58 1.38 11.82 6.17
C ALA A 58 1.21 12.07 7.67
N LEU A 59 -0.02 12.23 8.16
CA LEU A 59 -0.31 12.36 9.60
C LEU A 59 0.07 11.10 10.37
N MET A 60 -0.16 9.92 9.81
CA MET A 60 0.24 8.65 10.42
C MET A 60 1.77 8.58 10.57
N LEU A 61 2.53 8.84 9.50
CA LEU A 61 4.00 8.88 9.55
C LEU A 61 4.49 9.90 10.56
N ARG A 62 3.91 11.11 10.55
CA ARG A 62 4.24 12.18 11.49
C ARG A 62 3.99 11.78 12.95
N ARG A 63 2.85 11.14 13.24
CA ARG A 63 2.50 10.67 14.59
C ARG A 63 3.46 9.57 15.04
N LEU A 64 3.72 8.57 14.21
CA LEU A 64 4.66 7.49 14.54
C LEU A 64 6.06 8.03 14.84
N LEU A 65 6.55 8.99 14.04
CA LEU A 65 7.85 9.61 14.24
C LEU A 65 7.88 10.46 15.53
N ALA A 66 6.78 11.16 15.84
CA ALA A 66 6.65 11.96 17.06
C ALA A 66 6.66 11.11 18.34
N HIS A 67 6.14 9.87 18.31
CA HIS A 67 6.24 8.94 19.44
C HIS A 67 7.69 8.53 19.71
N GLY A 68 8.55 8.55 18.69
CA GLY A 68 10.00 8.36 18.84
C GLY A 68 10.79 9.63 19.15
N GLY A 69 10.12 10.72 19.54
CA GLY A 69 10.76 11.99 19.93
C GLY A 69 11.12 12.92 18.77
N VAL A 70 10.89 12.52 17.50
CA VAL A 70 11.23 13.35 16.33
C VAL A 70 9.99 14.01 15.76
N ARG A 71 9.97 15.35 15.79
CA ARG A 71 8.83 16.14 15.33
C ARG A 71 9.02 16.56 13.88
N LEU A 72 7.93 16.47 13.12
CA LEU A 72 7.86 16.93 11.74
C LEU A 72 6.67 17.88 11.58
N THR A 73 6.83 18.96 10.80
CA THR A 73 5.70 19.83 10.45
C THR A 73 4.77 19.11 9.47
N LEU A 74 3.48 19.42 9.48
CA LEU A 74 2.52 18.77 8.57
C LEU A 74 2.86 18.98 7.08
N PRO A 75 3.19 20.20 6.60
CA PRO A 75 3.56 20.38 5.20
C PRO A 75 4.75 19.54 4.77
N ARG A 76 5.78 19.42 5.63
CA ARG A 76 6.96 18.59 5.34
C ARG A 76 6.63 17.10 5.35
N ALA A 77 5.74 16.65 6.23
CA ALA A 77 5.25 15.28 6.23
C ALA A 77 4.49 14.93 4.93
N VAL A 78 3.64 15.85 4.45
CA VAL A 78 2.90 15.69 3.19
C VAL A 78 3.87 15.64 2.01
N ALA A 79 4.80 16.59 1.90
CA ALA A 79 5.81 16.62 0.85
C ALA A 79 6.67 15.33 0.82
N LEU A 80 7.12 14.88 1.99
CA LEU A 80 7.87 13.63 2.14
C LEU A 80 7.05 12.42 1.65
N THR A 81 5.76 12.39 1.96
CA THR A 81 4.84 11.31 1.58
C THR A 81 4.62 11.25 0.07
N TYR A 82 4.45 12.40 -0.58
CA TYR A 82 4.37 12.48 -2.04
C TYR A 82 5.66 12.06 -2.72
N ALA A 83 6.81 12.57 -2.25
CA ALA A 83 8.11 12.19 -2.80
C ALA A 83 8.34 10.67 -2.69
N ARG A 84 8.04 10.10 -1.51
CA ARG A 84 8.12 8.66 -1.25
C ARG A 84 7.25 7.85 -2.21
N ASN A 85 6.00 8.25 -2.45
CA ASN A 85 5.09 7.57 -3.36
C ASN A 85 5.53 7.69 -4.83
N ALA A 86 5.93 8.90 -5.26
CA ALA A 86 6.44 9.12 -6.59
C ALA A 86 7.65 8.23 -6.89
N MET A 87 8.63 8.16 -5.97
CA MET A 87 9.77 7.23 -6.14
C MET A 87 9.33 5.77 -6.14
N SER A 88 8.38 5.38 -5.28
CA SER A 88 7.89 4.01 -5.20
C SER A 88 7.26 3.55 -6.51
N ASN A 89 6.52 4.44 -7.18
CA ASN A 89 5.69 4.09 -8.33
C ASN A 89 6.38 4.38 -9.68
N SER A 90 7.30 5.33 -9.74
CA SER A 90 7.89 5.80 -11.00
C SER A 90 9.29 5.25 -11.28
N LEU A 91 9.99 4.70 -10.29
CA LEU A 91 11.37 4.22 -10.47
C LEU A 91 11.47 2.70 -10.59
N PRO A 92 12.40 2.17 -11.41
CA PRO A 92 12.77 0.77 -11.33
C PRO A 92 13.37 0.48 -9.94
N ALA A 93 12.89 -0.57 -9.27
CA ALA A 93 13.13 -0.82 -7.85
C ALA A 93 12.65 0.29 -6.91
N GLY A 94 11.60 1.03 -7.32
CA GLY A 94 11.01 2.15 -6.59
C GLY A 94 10.77 1.91 -5.10
N PRO A 95 10.19 0.78 -4.67
CA PRO A 95 9.99 0.51 -3.25
C PRO A 95 11.28 0.52 -2.43
N LEU A 96 12.38 0.00 -2.98
CA LEU A 96 13.68 -0.02 -2.30
C LEU A 96 14.28 1.39 -2.20
N LEU A 97 14.22 2.14 -3.31
CA LEU A 97 14.73 3.52 -3.38
C LEU A 97 13.93 4.46 -2.46
N SER A 98 12.62 4.28 -2.43
CA SER A 98 11.67 5.01 -1.58
C SER A 98 11.98 4.80 -0.08
N ILE A 99 12.30 3.57 0.33
CA ILE A 99 12.73 3.24 1.70
C ILE A 99 14.06 3.92 2.03
N ALA A 100 15.07 3.77 1.16
CA ALA A 100 16.39 4.35 1.38
C ALA A 100 16.34 5.88 1.50
N PHE A 101 15.58 6.54 0.62
CA PHE A 101 15.31 7.97 0.71
C PHE A 101 14.63 8.35 2.02
N THR A 102 13.59 7.62 2.44
CA THR A 102 12.82 7.96 3.64
C THR A 102 13.67 7.80 4.91
N ILE A 103 14.47 6.74 5.01
CA ILE A 103 15.43 6.55 6.12
C ILE A 103 16.44 7.71 6.16
N ARG A 104 16.97 8.12 5.00
CA ARG A 104 17.90 9.26 4.92
C ARG A 104 17.25 10.56 5.37
N GLU A 105 16.02 10.83 4.94
CA GLU A 105 15.33 12.08 5.30
C GLU A 105 14.89 12.09 6.77
N PHE A 106 14.46 10.96 7.32
CA PHE A 106 14.25 10.82 8.78
C PHE A 106 15.55 11.03 9.56
N GLY A 107 16.68 10.52 9.07
CA GLY A 107 18.00 10.77 9.69
C GLY A 107 18.39 12.24 9.70
N ARG A 108 18.12 12.99 8.61
CA ARG A 108 18.31 14.45 8.56
C ARG A 108 17.43 15.22 9.54
N LEU A 109 16.32 14.64 9.96
CA LEU A 109 15.43 15.16 11.00
C LEU A 109 15.85 14.73 12.43
N GLY A 110 16.97 14.01 12.56
CA GLY A 110 17.48 13.53 13.86
C GLY A 110 16.95 12.17 14.30
N ALA A 111 16.23 11.44 13.45
CA ALA A 111 15.74 10.11 13.81
C ALA A 111 16.86 9.07 13.77
N ALA A 112 16.99 8.31 14.85
CA ALA A 112 17.86 7.12 14.87
C ALA A 112 17.40 6.09 13.83
N ARG A 113 18.34 5.34 13.25
CA ARG A 113 18.05 4.31 12.23
C ARG A 113 16.99 3.27 12.69
N PRO A 114 17.01 2.75 13.93
CA PRO A 114 15.99 1.81 14.39
C PRO A 114 14.60 2.42 14.42
N LEU A 115 14.48 3.69 14.84
CA LEU A 115 13.21 4.42 14.83
C LEU A 115 12.69 4.59 13.40
N ALA A 116 13.54 5.05 12.48
CA ALA A 116 13.16 5.22 11.07
C ALA A 116 12.66 3.91 10.44
N ALA A 117 13.36 2.80 10.70
CA ALA A 117 12.94 1.47 10.26
C ALA A 117 11.61 1.03 10.89
N ALA A 118 11.44 1.22 12.20
CA ALA A 118 10.21 0.89 12.90
C ALA A 118 9.00 1.67 12.36
N VAL A 119 9.16 2.98 12.13
CA VAL A 119 8.10 3.82 11.53
C VAL A 119 7.72 3.31 10.14
N LEU A 120 8.70 2.95 9.31
CA LEU A 120 8.43 2.40 7.97
C LEU A 120 7.71 1.05 8.02
N VAL A 121 8.17 0.12 8.85
CA VAL A 121 7.53 -1.19 9.03
C VAL A 121 6.12 -1.03 9.56
N LEU A 122 5.91 -0.26 10.63
CA LEU A 122 4.59 0.01 11.19
C LEU A 122 3.69 0.66 10.15
N SER A 123 4.18 1.64 9.38
CA SER A 123 3.39 2.27 8.32
C SER A 123 2.95 1.26 7.26
N GLY A 124 3.81 0.30 6.91
CA GLY A 124 3.49 -0.79 5.99
C GLY A 124 2.43 -1.73 6.56
N VAL A 125 2.56 -2.13 7.82
CA VAL A 125 1.56 -2.96 8.52
C VAL A 125 0.19 -2.26 8.55
N TYR A 126 0.15 -0.98 8.93
CA TYR A 126 -1.09 -0.19 8.93
C TYR A 126 -1.70 -0.12 7.54
N SER A 127 -0.91 0.20 6.51
CA SER A 127 -1.41 0.34 5.14
C SER A 127 -1.96 -0.99 4.61
N THR A 128 -1.22 -2.08 4.79
CA THR A 128 -1.65 -3.41 4.37
C THR A 128 -2.92 -3.85 5.10
N ALA A 129 -3.00 -3.61 6.42
CA ALA A 129 -4.21 -3.91 7.18
C ALA A 129 -5.41 -3.09 6.69
N THR A 130 -5.22 -1.78 6.44
CA THR A 130 -6.27 -0.92 5.87
C THR A 130 -6.74 -1.42 4.51
N PHE A 131 -5.82 -1.72 3.57
CA PHE A 131 -6.20 -2.25 2.26
C PHE A 131 -6.87 -3.62 2.33
N ALA A 132 -6.40 -4.51 3.22
CA ALA A 132 -7.02 -5.81 3.42
C ALA A 132 -8.45 -5.67 3.94
N LEU A 133 -8.69 -4.78 4.90
CA LEU A 133 -10.03 -4.49 5.42
C LEU A 133 -10.94 -3.87 4.34
N LEU A 134 -10.45 -2.88 3.60
CA LEU A 134 -11.21 -2.27 2.50
C LEU A 134 -11.55 -3.29 1.41
N GLY A 135 -10.59 -4.13 1.02
CA GLY A 135 -10.78 -5.20 0.05
C GLY A 135 -11.81 -6.23 0.54
N LEU A 136 -11.72 -6.64 1.79
CA LEU A 136 -12.69 -7.56 2.39
C LEU A 136 -14.11 -6.97 2.40
N VAL A 137 -14.26 -5.71 2.82
CA VAL A 137 -15.56 -5.01 2.80
C VAL A 137 -16.13 -4.95 1.39
N ALA A 138 -15.31 -4.60 0.39
CA ALA A 138 -15.73 -4.58 -1.01
C ALA A 138 -16.18 -5.97 -1.50
N LEU A 139 -15.44 -7.03 -1.17
CA LEU A 139 -15.76 -8.40 -1.58
C LEU A 139 -17.03 -8.93 -0.89
N LEU A 140 -17.28 -8.55 0.36
CA LEU A 140 -18.52 -8.90 1.08
C LEU A 140 -19.73 -8.11 0.55
N GLY A 141 -19.51 -6.90 0.02
CA GLY A 141 -20.54 -6.09 -0.62
C GLY A 141 -21.07 -6.70 -1.92
N ASN A 142 -20.24 -7.45 -2.66
CA ASN A 142 -20.62 -8.04 -3.94
C ASN A 142 -21.22 -9.47 -3.76
N PRO A 143 -22.44 -9.75 -4.27
CA PRO A 143 -23.11 -11.04 -4.09
C PRO A 143 -22.29 -12.25 -4.57
N VAL A 144 -21.53 -12.10 -5.66
CA VAL A 144 -20.75 -13.19 -6.28
C VAL A 144 -19.55 -13.56 -5.42
N THR A 145 -18.89 -12.58 -4.80
CA THR A 145 -17.67 -12.78 -4.02
C THR A 145 -17.93 -12.91 -2.52
N ARG A 146 -19.17 -12.68 -2.05
CA ARG A 146 -19.52 -12.67 -0.62
C ARG A 146 -19.21 -13.99 0.08
N LEU A 147 -19.63 -15.12 -0.49
CA LEU A 147 -19.44 -16.44 0.11
C LEU A 147 -17.95 -16.83 0.22
N PRO A 148 -17.13 -16.78 -0.86
CA PRO A 148 -15.70 -17.06 -0.74
C PRO A 148 -14.97 -16.07 0.16
N ALA A 149 -15.34 -14.78 0.16
CA ALA A 149 -14.76 -13.80 1.07
C ALA A 149 -15.04 -14.10 2.54
N ALA A 150 -16.27 -14.54 2.87
CA ALA A 150 -16.63 -14.95 4.22
C ALA A 150 -15.84 -16.19 4.69
N ILE A 151 -15.61 -17.15 3.80
CA ILE A 151 -14.78 -18.35 4.08
C ILE A 151 -13.33 -17.94 4.38
N VAL A 152 -12.74 -17.10 3.54
CA VAL A 152 -11.37 -16.61 3.75
C VAL A 152 -11.26 -15.83 5.06
N LEU A 153 -12.24 -14.99 5.37
CA LEU A 153 -12.30 -14.26 6.64
C LEU A 153 -12.35 -15.22 7.83
N ALA A 154 -13.23 -16.21 7.79
CA ALA A 154 -13.35 -17.21 8.86
C ALA A 154 -12.03 -17.98 9.06
N ALA A 155 -11.37 -18.37 7.96
CA ALA A 155 -10.07 -19.04 8.01
C ALA A 155 -8.97 -18.18 8.64
N VAL A 156 -8.90 -16.89 8.28
CA VAL A 156 -7.94 -15.93 8.86
C VAL A 156 -8.19 -15.75 10.36
N VAL A 157 -9.45 -15.59 10.77
CA VAL A 157 -9.83 -15.46 12.18
C VAL A 157 -9.50 -16.72 12.97
N ALA A 158 -9.80 -17.90 12.42
CA ALA A 158 -9.47 -19.18 13.04
C ALA A 158 -7.96 -19.36 13.19
N ALA A 159 -7.17 -19.03 12.16
CA ALA A 159 -5.71 -19.08 12.21
C ALA A 159 -5.14 -18.11 13.24
N ALA A 160 -5.67 -16.87 13.32
CA ALA A 160 -5.26 -15.90 14.32
C ALA A 160 -5.61 -16.36 15.75
N ALA A 161 -6.81 -16.91 15.96
CA ALA A 161 -7.23 -17.44 17.24
C ALA A 161 -6.37 -18.65 17.66
N LEU A 162 -6.03 -19.53 16.72
CA LEU A 162 -5.12 -20.65 16.96
C LEU A 162 -3.71 -20.15 17.30
N ALA A 163 -3.18 -19.17 16.58
CA ALA A 163 -1.87 -18.58 16.87
C ALA A 163 -1.82 -17.92 18.26
N VAL A 164 -2.91 -17.28 18.71
CA VAL A 164 -3.01 -16.73 20.07
C VAL A 164 -3.08 -17.84 21.12
N ARG A 165 -3.82 -18.92 20.85
CA ARG A 165 -3.94 -20.09 21.75
C ARG A 165 -2.63 -20.87 21.89
N LEU A 166 -1.87 -20.98 20.80
CA LEU A 166 -0.58 -21.67 20.74
C LEU A 166 0.58 -20.78 21.20
N ARG A 167 0.35 -19.50 21.49
CA ARG A 167 1.39 -18.60 21.97
C ARG A 167 1.85 -19.10 23.35
N PRO A 168 3.10 -19.59 23.50
CA PRO A 168 3.56 -20.12 24.77
C PRO A 168 3.49 -19.01 25.82
N ARG A 169 2.78 -19.29 26.92
CA ARG A 169 2.71 -18.39 28.07
C ARG A 169 4.03 -18.47 28.82
N GLY A 170 4.97 -17.60 28.45
CA GLY A 170 6.16 -17.26 29.24
C GLY A 170 7.38 -18.15 29.02
N ALA A 171 8.45 -17.51 28.53
CA ALA A 171 9.80 -17.58 29.11
C ALA A 171 10.40 -16.18 28.99
#